data_AF-A0A7C4M881-F1
#
_entry.id   AF-A0A7C4M881-F1
#
_cell.length_a   1.000
_cell.length_b   1.000
_cell.length_c   1.000
_cell.angle_alpha   90.00
_cell.angle_beta   90.00
_cell.angle_gamma   90.00
#
_symmetry.space_group_name_H-M   'P 1'
#
loop_
_entity.id
_entity.type
_entity.pdbx_description
1 polymer ?
#
loop_
_entity_poly.entity_id
_entity_poly.type
_entity_poly.pdbx_seq_one_letter_code
_entity_poly.pdbx_strand_id
1 'polypeptide(L)'
;MLVDASLPHTRIHEKSLKKLGIKPINKTIVVSANGKKVKRDVGYAEVIFRGRRAIIPVVFGKDGEEEVLGRCAALQLSLGPLRIQG
;
A
#
# COMPACT_ATOMS: atom_id res chain seq x y z
N MET A 1 -12.38 -1.56 -1.30
CA MET A 1 -11.20 -0.82 -0.83
C MET A 1 -11.64 0.48 -0.20
N LEU A 2 -11.21 0.76 1.03
CA LEU A 2 -11.55 1.96 1.81
C LEU A 2 -10.37 2.94 1.82
N VAL A 3 -10.64 4.24 1.87
CA VAL A 3 -9.59 5.26 2.06
C VAL A 3 -9.53 5.61 3.54
N ASP A 4 -8.41 5.32 4.19
CA ASP A 4 -8.21 5.61 5.61
C ASP A 4 -6.84 6.27 5.82
N ALA A 5 -6.86 7.60 5.93
CA ALA A 5 -5.66 8.36 6.18
C ALA A 5 -5.10 8.15 7.60
N SER A 6 -5.83 7.53 8.54
CA SER A 6 -5.30 7.23 9.87
C SER A 6 -4.20 6.17 9.82
N LEU A 7 -4.26 5.26 8.83
CA LEU A 7 -3.28 4.22 8.61
C LEU A 7 -2.10 4.72 7.76
N PRO A 8 -0.84 4.49 8.18
CA PRO A 8 0.32 4.99 7.45
C PRO A 8 0.55 4.28 6.12
N HIS A 9 0.05 3.05 5.96
CA HIS A 9 0.34 2.17 4.84
C HIS A 9 -0.91 1.81 4.04
N THR A 10 -0.73 1.54 2.75
CA THR A 10 -1.74 0.88 1.92
C THR A 10 -1.66 -0.62 2.13
N ARG A 11 -2.79 -1.29 2.32
CA ARG A 11 -2.90 -2.73 2.48
C ARG A 11 -3.83 -3.30 1.41
N ILE A 12 -3.31 -4.26 0.66
CA ILE A 12 -4.05 -4.98 -0.39
C ILE A 12 -3.91 -6.46 -0.12
N HIS A 13 -4.93 -7.27 -0.43
CA HIS A 13 -4.85 -8.71 -0.22
C HIS A 13 -3.67 -9.30 -1.00
N GLU A 14 -2.92 -10.18 -0.34
CA GLU A 14 -1.79 -10.87 -0.93
C GLU A 14 -2.19 -11.61 -2.23
N LYS A 15 -3.38 -12.21 -2.27
CA LYS A 15 -3.89 -12.89 -3.47
C LYS A 15 -4.09 -11.90 -4.63
N SER A 16 -4.60 -10.70 -4.38
CA SER A 16 -4.80 -9.66 -5.39
C SER A 16 -3.45 -9.19 -5.95
N LEU A 17 -2.49 -8.90 -5.07
CA LEU A 17 -1.14 -8.48 -5.47
C LEU A 17 -0.41 -9.56 -6.29
N LYS A 18 -0.49 -10.82 -5.87
CA LYS A 18 0.11 -11.95 -6.59
C LYS A 18 -0.51 -12.15 -7.98
N LYS A 19 -1.83 -12.01 -8.12
CA LYS A 19 -2.52 -12.06 -9.42
C LYS A 19 -2.06 -10.95 -10.36
N LEU A 20 -1.69 -9.79 -9.82
CA LEU A 20 -1.11 -8.67 -10.57
C LEU A 20 0.40 -8.83 -10.84
N GLY A 21 1.01 -9.96 -10.44
CA GLY A 21 2.44 -10.21 -10.60
C GLY A 21 3.33 -9.42 -9.62
N ILE A 22 2.75 -8.72 -8.66
CA ILE A 22 3.49 -7.94 -7.67
C ILE A 22 4.08 -8.90 -6.65
N LYS A 23 5.42 -8.90 -6.57
CA LYS A 23 6.19 -9.71 -5.63
C LYS A 23 6.61 -8.88 -4.42
N PRO A 24 6.69 -9.49 -3.23
CA PRO A 24 7.27 -8.82 -2.08
C PRO A 24 8.76 -8.57 -2.31
N ILE A 25 9.24 -7.39 -1.96
CA ILE A 25 10.64 -6.96 -2.11
C ILE A 25 11.34 -6.74 -0.77
N ASN A 26 10.57 -6.56 0.31
CA ASN A 26 11.07 -6.33 1.65
C ASN A 26 10.00 -6.70 2.69
N LYS A 27 10.35 -6.62 3.97
CA LYS A 27 9.41 -6.70 5.09
C LYS A 27 9.37 -5.38 5.85
N THR A 28 8.21 -5.02 6.37
CA THR A 28 8.03 -3.88 7.28
C THR A 28 7.32 -4.31 8.55
N ILE A 29 7.40 -3.49 9.59
CA ILE A 29 6.60 -3.66 10.80
C ILE A 29 5.34 -2.80 10.66
N VAL A 30 4.18 -3.42 10.81
CA VAL A 30 2.90 -2.69 10.95
C VAL A 30 2.32 -2.94 12.34
N VAL A 31 1.53 -1.97 12.80
CA VAL A 31 0.78 -2.08 14.06
C VAL A 31 -0.64 -2.54 13.71
N SER A 32 -1.08 -3.66 14.27
CA SER A 32 -2.46 -4.14 14.12
C SER A 32 -3.42 -3.36 15.01
N ALA A 33 -4.72 -3.53 14.78
CA ALA A 33 -5.77 -2.84 15.54
C ALA A 33 -5.69 -3.05 17.07
N ASN A 34 -5.14 -4.19 17.51
CA ASN A 34 -4.90 -4.49 18.93
C ASN A 34 -3.52 -4.00 19.45
N GLY A 35 -2.84 -3.11 18.73
CA GLY A 35 -1.55 -2.54 19.13
C GLY A 35 -0.34 -3.45 18.93
N LYS A 36 -0.52 -4.69 18.45
CA LYS A 36 0.59 -5.63 18.25
C LYS A 36 1.43 -5.25 17.04
N LYS A 37 2.76 -5.27 17.19
CA LYS A 37 3.70 -5.15 16.08
C LYS A 37 3.78 -6.47 15.32
N VAL A 38 3.50 -6.44 14.02
CA VAL A 38 3.58 -7.62 13.14
C VAL A 38 4.45 -7.32 11.93
N LYS A 39 5.34 -8.26 11.57
CA LYS A 39 6.09 -8.18 10.31
C LYS A 39 5.19 -8.54 9.14
N ARG A 40 5.23 -7.75 8.08
CA ARG A 40 4.48 -7.96 6.84
C ARG A 40 5.37 -7.78 5.63
N ASP A 41 5.06 -8.52 4.58
CA ASP A 41 5.72 -8.33 3.30
C ASP A 41 5.23 -7.03 2.64
N VAL A 42 6.13 -6.39 1.90
CA VAL A 42 5.90 -5.12 1.19
C VAL A 42 6.38 -5.23 -0.24
N GLY A 43 5.58 -4.69 -1.15
CA GLY A 43 5.86 -4.53 -2.58
C GLY A 43 5.62 -3.08 -3.01
N TYR A 44 5.77 -2.82 -4.30
CA TYR A 44 5.31 -1.56 -4.91
C TYR A 44 4.21 -1.86 -5.91
N ALA A 45 3.18 -1.01 -5.91
CA ALA A 45 2.10 -1.05 -6.86
C ALA A 45 1.94 0.32 -7.52
N GLU A 46 1.62 0.30 -8.79
CA GLU A 46 1.12 1.48 -9.45
C GLU A 46 -0.38 1.63 -9.17
N VAL A 47 -0.78 2.81 -8.72
CA VAL A 47 -2.17 3.15 -8.45
C VAL A 47 -2.60 4.32 -9.31
N ILE A 48 -3.77 4.18 -9.92
CA ILE A 48 -4.45 5.22 -10.65
C ILE A 48 -5.71 5.57 -9.89
N PHE A 49 -5.84 6.82 -9.43
CA PHE A 49 -7.01 7.30 -8.71
C PHE A 49 -7.36 8.72 -9.18
N ARG A 50 -8.59 8.92 -9.65
CA ARG A 50 -9.10 10.20 -10.17
C ARG A 50 -8.14 10.85 -11.19
N GLY A 51 -7.64 10.07 -12.14
CA GLY A 51 -6.73 10.52 -13.20
C GLY A 51 -5.28 10.78 -12.76
N ARG A 52 -4.96 10.60 -11.47
CA ARG A 52 -3.60 10.73 -10.94
C ARG A 52 -2.95 9.36 -10.79
N ARG A 53 -1.67 9.28 -11.10
CA ARG A 53 -0.88 8.04 -11.11
C ARG A 53 0.30 8.17 -10.15
N ALA A 54 0.50 7.16 -9.32
CA ALA A 54 1.61 7.10 -8.36
C ALA A 54 2.09 5.65 -8.15
N ILE A 55 3.39 5.48 -7.92
CA ILE A 55 3.97 4.21 -7.43
C ILE A 55 4.01 4.28 -5.91
N ILE A 56 3.26 3.42 -5.24
CA ILE A 56 3.12 3.43 -3.78
C ILE A 56 3.62 2.11 -3.17
N PRO A 57 4.14 2.11 -1.94
CA PRO A 57 4.37 0.88 -1.20
C PRO A 57 3.03 0.24 -0.82
N VAL A 58 2.94 -1.08 -0.98
CA VAL A 58 1.77 -1.89 -0.60
C VAL A 58 2.18 -2.98 0.37
N VAL A 59 1.48 -3.03 1.50
CA VAL A 59 1.59 -4.09 2.51
C VAL A 59 0.70 -5.25 2.09
N PHE A 60 1.25 -6.45 2.12
CA PHE A 60 0.52 -7.68 1.81
C PHE A 60 -0.42 -8.03 2.98
N GLY A 61 -1.71 -7.82 2.74
CA GLY A 61 -2.80 -8.14 3.67
C GLY A 61 -3.14 -9.62 3.65
N LYS A 62 -3.60 -10.12 4.79
CA LYS A 62 -4.09 -11.49 4.98
C LYS A 62 -5.57 -11.59 4.59
N ASP A 63 -6.01 -12.82 4.34
CA ASP A 63 -7.43 -13.12 4.15
C ASP A 63 -8.26 -12.61 5.35
N GLY A 64 -9.41 -11.99 5.07
CA GLY A 64 -10.32 -11.44 6.07
C GLY A 64 -9.97 -10.03 6.57
N GLU A 65 -8.80 -9.48 6.21
CA GLU A 65 -8.48 -8.07 6.51
C GLU A 65 -9.12 -7.15 5.46
N GLU A 66 -9.54 -5.95 5.85
CA GLU A 66 -9.99 -4.97 4.85
C GLU A 66 -8.82 -4.40 4.03
N GLU A 67 -9.07 -4.17 2.74
CA GLU A 67 -8.16 -3.44 1.86
C GLU A 67 -8.30 -1.94 2.06
N VAL A 68 -7.17 -1.28 2.30
CA VAL A 68 -7.11 0.12 2.69
C VAL A 68 -6.10 0.87 1.83
N LEU A 69 -6.49 2.05 1.36
CA LEU A 69 -5.59 3.06 0.80
C LEU A 69 -5.20 4.03 1.92
N GLY A 70 -3.95 3.92 2.36
CA GLY A 70 -3.44 4.64 3.52
C GLY A 70 -2.92 6.04 3.20
N ARG A 71 -2.44 6.73 4.24
CA ARG A 71 -1.90 8.10 4.17
C ARG A 71 -0.80 8.28 3.14
N CYS A 72 0.12 7.31 3.01
CA CYS A 72 1.22 7.38 2.04
C CYS A 72 0.70 7.47 0.60
N ALA A 73 -0.29 6.65 0.24
CA ALA A 73 -0.89 6.70 -1.08
C ALA A 73 -1.66 8.00 -1.31
N ALA A 74 -2.44 8.45 -0.32
CA ALA A 74 -3.14 9.73 -0.41
C ALA A 74 -2.18 10.90 -0.64
N LEU A 75 -1.06 10.95 0.08
CA LEU A 75 -0.03 11.97 -0.09
C LEU A 75 0.60 11.91 -1.49
N GLN A 76 0.97 10.73 -1.97
CA GLN A 76 1.65 10.59 -3.26
C GLN A 76 0.73 10.90 -4.44
N LEU A 77 -0.55 10.52 -4.34
CA LEU A 77 -1.58 10.93 -5.29
C LEU A 77 -1.85 12.44 -5.21
N SER A 78 -1.60 13.09 -4.08
CA SER A 78 -1.76 14.54 -3.94
C SER A 78 -0.62 15.32 -4.59
N LEU A 79 0.61 14.83 -4.48
CA LEU A 79 1.85 15.45 -4.96
C LEU A 79 2.05 15.36 -6.49
N GLY A 80 1.32 14.47 -7.17
CA GLY A 80 1.55 14.18 -8.59
C GLY A 80 2.84 13.38 -8.83
N PRO A 81 3.15 13.02 -10.08
CA PRO A 81 4.31 12.18 -10.39
C PRO A 81 5.62 12.94 -10.18
N LEU A 82 6.39 12.56 -9.15
CA LEU A 82 7.78 13.01 -9.01
C LEU A 82 8.65 12.25 -10.01
N ARG A 83 9.17 12.96 -11.02
CA ARG A 83 10.19 12.45 -11.94
C ARG A 83 11.56 12.90 -11.45
N ILE A 84 12.40 11.95 -11.07
CA ILE A 84 13.82 12.20 -10.81
C ILE A 84 14.54 11.92 -12.13
N GLN A 85 15.11 12.96 -12.75
CA GLN A 85 16.02 12.80 -13.89
C GLN A 85 17.43 12.57 -13.35
N GLY A 86 18.12 11.57 -13.90
CA GLY A 86 19.52 11.27 -13.66
C GLY A 86 20.32 11.44 -14.95
#